data_AF-A0AAN7NXK2-F1
#
_entry.id   AF-A0AAN7NXK2-F1
#
_cell.length_a   1.000
_cell.length_b   1.000
_cell.length_c   1.000
_cell.angle_alpha   90.00
_cell.angle_beta   90.00
_cell.angle_gamma   90.00
#
_symmetry.space_group_name_H-M   'P 1'
#
loop_
_entity.id
_entity.type
_entity.pdbx_description
1 polymer ?
#
loop_
_entity_poly.entity_id
_entity_poly.type
_entity_poly.pdbx_seq_one_letter_code
_entity_poly.pdbx_strand_id
1 'polypeptide(L)' 'MHTDLAPHLHSKECNELINLLQNCHIDNPLRKFFGYCNDFDRKVVTCLKNERLARRQRNYEKSLEIKRKIRMITQQTKS' A
#
# COMPACT_ATOMS: atom_id res chain seq x y z
N MET A 1 9.99 2.59 -9.12
CA MET A 1 10.20 2.85 -7.68
C MET A 1 8.99 2.32 -6.93
N HIS A 2 9.10 1.11 -6.37
CA HIS A 2 8.09 0.56 -5.48
C HIS A 2 8.34 1.06 -4.04
N THR A 3 7.32 1.07 -3.19
CA THR A 3 7.49 1.30 -1.75
C THR A 3 8.26 0.13 -1.11
N ASP A 4 8.52 0.19 0.19
CA ASP A 4 9.02 -0.98 0.93
C ASP A 4 8.10 -2.19 0.69
N LEU A 5 8.69 -3.36 0.41
CA LEU A 5 8.02 -4.63 0.09
C LEU A 5 7.98 -5.56 1.31
N ALA A 6 8.36 -5.09 2.50
CA ALA A 6 8.39 -5.93 3.68
C ALA A 6 7.00 -6.55 3.96
N PRO A 7 6.93 -7.88 4.18
CA PRO A 7 5.68 -8.64 4.09
C PRO A 7 4.63 -8.27 5.13
N HIS A 8 5.04 -7.68 6.25
CA HIS A 8 4.13 -7.21 7.30
C HIS A 8 3.39 -5.91 6.91
N LEU A 9 3.85 -5.19 5.88
CA LEU A 9 3.23 -3.97 5.39
C LEU A 9 2.18 -4.22 4.31
N HIS A 10 1.87 -5.45 3.93
CA HIS A 10 0.94 -5.72 2.84
C HIS A 10 -0.08 -6.79 3.22
N SER A 11 -1.19 -6.78 2.51
CA SER A 11 -2.19 -7.85 2.52
C SER A 11 -1.60 -9.15 1.98
N LYS A 12 -2.22 -10.28 2.34
CA LYS A 12 -1.78 -11.61 1.88
C LYS A 12 -1.72 -11.70 0.35
N GLU A 13 -2.71 -11.13 -0.33
CA GLU A 13 -2.78 -11.11 -1.81
C GLU A 13 -1.62 -10.33 -2.44
N CYS A 14 -1.30 -9.14 -1.94
CA CYS A 14 -0.15 -8.39 -2.45
C CYS A 14 1.18 -9.08 -2.13
N ASN A 15 1.30 -9.76 -0.97
CA ASN A 15 2.49 -10.52 -0.60
C ASN A 15 2.75 -11.71 -1.54
N GLU A 16 1.70 -12.40 -2.00
CA GLU A 16 1.85 -13.46 -3.00
C GLU A 16 2.45 -12.93 -4.31
N LEU A 17 1.98 -11.77 -4.78
CA LEU A 17 2.53 -11.12 -5.98
C LEU A 17 3.99 -10.68 -5.80
N ILE A 18 4.33 -10.16 -4.61
CA ILE A 18 5.69 -9.79 -4.25
C ILE A 18 6.61 -11.01 -4.26
N ASN A 19 6.16 -12.13 -3.70
CA ASN A 19 6.92 -13.39 -3.72
C ASN A 19 7.15 -13.89 -5.15
N LEU A 20 6.15 -13.79 -6.02
CA LEU A 20 6.31 -14.14 -7.45
C LEU A 20 7.35 -13.26 -8.16
N LEU A 21 7.33 -11.95 -7.88
CA LEU A 21 8.33 -11.03 -8.42
C LEU A 21 9.74 -11.35 -7.90
N GLN A 22 9.87 -11.64 -6.61
CA GLN A 22 11.15 -12.03 -5.99
C GLN A 22 11.68 -13.33 -6.60
N ASN A 23 10.83 -14.35 -6.75
CA ASN A 23 11.20 -15.62 -7.39
C ASN A 23 11.66 -15.38 -8.83
N CYS A 24 10.95 -14.57 -9.60
CA CYS A 24 11.36 -14.22 -10.97
C CYS A 24 12.74 -13.56 -11.02
N HIS A 25 13.06 -12.67 -10.07
CA HIS A 25 14.37 -12.03 -9.95
C HIS A 25 15.49 -12.98 -9.50
N ILE A 26 15.18 -13.96 -8.65
CA ILE A 26 16.11 -15.01 -8.20
C ILE A 26 16.44 -15.95 -9.35
N ASP A 27 15.43 -16.40 -10.08
CA ASP A 27 15.58 -17.33 -11.20
C ASP A 27 16.26 -16.67 -12.41
N ASN A 28 16.12 -15.35 -12.55
CA ASN A 28 16.58 -14.60 -13.73
C ASN A 28 17.40 -13.35 -13.35
N PRO A 29 18.57 -13.53 -12.69
CA PRO A 29 19.33 -12.42 -12.12
C PRO A 29 19.86 -11.44 -13.17
N LEU A 30 20.11 -11.90 -14.41
CA LEU A 30 20.51 -11.05 -15.53
C LEU A 30 19.29 -10.53 -16.32
N ARG A 31 18.25 -11.34 -16.52
CA ARG A 31 17.09 -10.96 -17.33
C ARG A 31 16.14 -9.99 -16.63
N LYS A 32 16.25 -9.84 -15.30
CA LYS A 32 15.54 -8.78 -14.57
C LYS A 32 15.87 -7.38 -15.11
N PHE A 33 17.12 -7.15 -15.55
CA PHE A 33 17.54 -5.86 -16.11
C PHE A 33 17.01 -5.63 -17.53
N PHE A 34 16.63 -6.69 -18.24
CA PHE A 34 16.00 -6.62 -19.55
C PHE A 34 14.47 -6.56 -19.49
N GLY A 35 13.89 -6.46 -18.29
CA GLY A 35 12.44 -6.33 -18.11
C GLY A 35 11.65 -7.64 -18.22
N TYR A 36 12.32 -8.80 -18.08
CA TYR A 36 11.67 -10.12 -18.14
C TYR A 36 10.55 -10.30 -17.10
N CYS A 37 10.70 -9.67 -15.93
CA CYS A 37 9.73 -9.75 -14.83
C CYS A 37 8.71 -8.58 -14.82
N ASN A 38 8.63 -7.78 -15.89
CA ASN A 38 7.77 -6.58 -15.94
C ASN A 38 6.29 -6.86 -15.72
N ASP A 39 5.79 -8.02 -16.12
CA ASP A 39 4.39 -8.38 -15.91
C ASP A 39 4.06 -8.60 -14.42
N PHE A 40 4.99 -9.20 -13.67
CA PHE A 40 4.88 -9.32 -12.22
C PHE A 40 5.00 -7.95 -11.54
N ASP A 41 5.95 -7.12 -12.00
CA ASP A 41 6.13 -5.77 -11.47
C ASP A 41 4.85 -4.92 -11.63
N ARG A 42 4.21 -4.96 -12.80
CA ARG A 42 2.92 -4.28 -13.05
C ARG A 42 1.82 -4.74 -12.08
N LYS A 43 1.75 -6.03 -11.79
CA LYS A 43 0.77 -6.59 -10.84
C LYS A 43 1.05 -6.11 -9.42
N VAL A 44 2.31 -6.16 -8.99
CA VAL A 44 2.74 -5.64 -7.67
C VAL A 44 2.43 -4.15 -7.55
N VAL A 45 2.81 -3.33 -8.53
CA VAL A 45 2.54 -1.87 -8.52
C VAL A 45 1.05 -1.58 -8.41
N THR A 46 0.22 -2.30 -9.17
CA THR A 46 -1.24 -2.15 -9.10
C THR A 46 -1.77 -2.49 -7.71
N CYS A 47 -1.31 -3.59 -7.13
CA CYS A 47 -1.72 -4.03 -5.79
C CYS A 47 -1.34 -3.00 -4.72
N LEU A 48 -0.08 -2.56 -4.72
CA LEU A 48 0.45 -1.55 -3.80
C LEU A 48 -0.28 -0.21 -3.93
N LYS A 49 -0.65 0.19 -5.16
CA LYS A 49 -1.43 1.40 -5.41
C LYS A 49 -2.81 1.31 -4.74
N ASN A 50 -3.50 0.17 -4.88
CA ASN A 50 -4.80 -0.04 -4.28
C ASN A 50 -4.73 -0.02 -2.75
N GLU A 51 -3.72 -0.66 -2.15
CA GLU A 51 -3.51 -0.61 -0.70
C GLU A 51 -3.27 0.81 -0.20
N ARG A 52 -2.46 1.58 -0.93
CA ARG A 52 -2.19 2.98 -0.60
C ARG A 52 -3.46 3.82 -0.65
N LEU A 53 -4.31 3.60 -1.66
CA LEU A 53 -5.61 4.29 -1.77
C LEU A 53 -6.55 3.90 -0.62
N ALA A 54 -6.65 2.62 -0.29
CA ALA A 54 -7.47 2.14 0.82
C ALA A 54 -7.00 2.73 2.17
N ARG A 55 -5.69 2.80 2.42
CA ARG A 55 -5.12 3.46 3.61
C ARG A 55 -5.44 4.94 3.65
N ARG A 56 -5.28 5.63 2.53
CA ARG A 56 -5.60 7.06 2.41
C ARG A 56 -7.06 7.31 2.77
N GLN A 57 -7.97 6.49 2.24
CA GLN A 57 -9.40 6.61 2.50
C GLN A 57 -9.72 6.40 3.99
N ARG A 58 -9.21 5.34 4.60
CA ARG A 58 -9.40 5.08 6.05
C ARG A 58 -8.85 6.21 6.92
N ASN A 59 -7.69 6.75 6.58
CA ASN A 59 -7.10 7.86 7.33
C ASN A 59 -7.91 9.15 7.15
N TYR A 60 -8.46 9.38 5.95
CA TYR A 60 -9.34 10.52 5.70
C TYR A 60 -10.61 10.43 6.54
N GLU A 61 -11.30 9.29 6.56
CA GLU A 61 -12.50 9.04 7.37
C GLU A 61 -12.23 9.24 8.86
N LYS A 62 -11.14 8.64 9.39
CA LYS A 62 -10.71 8.85 10.77
C LYS A 62 -10.44 10.33 11.07
N SER A 63 -9.81 11.06 10.15
CA SER A 63 -9.54 12.48 10.33
C SER A 63 -10.82 13.31 10.41
N LEU A 64 -11.85 12.95 9.62
CA LEU A 64 -13.15 13.60 9.66
C LEU A 64 -13.87 13.32 10.98
N GLU A 65 -13.84 12.08 11.45
CA GLU A 65 -14.42 11.70 12.74
C GLU A 65 -13.78 12.48 13.90
N ILE A 66 -12.44 12.51 13.94
CA ILE A 66 -11.69 13.26 14.96
C ILE A 66 -12.04 14.75 14.89
N LYS A 67 -12.07 15.34 13.69
CA LYS A 67 -12.46 16.75 13.51
C LYS A 67 -13.88 17.03 14.03
N ARG A 68 -14.84 16.12 13.80
CA ARG A 68 -16.21 16.26 14.34
C ARG A 68 -16.22 16.22 15.86
N LYS A 69 -15.52 15.25 16.48
CA LYS A 69 -15.41 15.13 17.94
C LYS A 69 -14.80 16.38 18.57
N ILE A 70 -13.70 16.89 17.99
CA ILE A 70 -13.04 18.12 18.47
C ILE A 70 -14.00 19.32 18.39
N ARG A 71 -14.76 19.46 17.30
CA ARG A 71 -15.76 20.55 17.16
C ARG A 71 -16.86 20.47 18.22
N MET A 72 -17.36 19.27 18.53
CA MET A 72 -18.37 19.08 19.57
C MET A 72 -17.83 19.47 20.95
N ILE A 73 -16.62 19.02 21.30
CA ILE A 73 -15.98 19.36 22.59
C ILE A 73 -15.75 20.87 22.69
N THR A 74 -15.16 21.49 21.66
CA THR A 74 -14.87 22.94 21.67
C THR A 74 -16.12 23.82 21.73
N GLN A 75 -17.28 23.35 21.27
CA GLN A 75 -18.56 24.04 21.43
C GLN A 75 -19.11 23.88 22.85
N GLN A 76 -19.01 22.69 23.45
CA GLN A 76 -19.43 22.45 24.83
C GLN A 76 -18.63 23.27 25.85
N THR A 77 -17.32 23.44 25.64
CA THR A 77 -16.46 24.22 26.56
C THR A 77 -16.62 25.73 26.43
N LYS A 78 -17.38 26.21 25.44
CA LYS A 78 -17.65 27.65 25.24
C LYS A 78 -19.00 28.11 25.81
N SER A 79 -19.84 27.17 26.28
CA SER A 79 -21.03 27.44 27.10
C SER A 79 -20.70 27.31 28.57
#